data_AF-A0AA95Z224-F1
#
_entry.id   AF-A0AA95Z224-F1
#
_cell.length_a   1.000
_cell.length_b   1.000
_cell.length_c   1.000
_cell.angle_alpha   90.00
_cell.angle_beta   90.00
_cell.angle_gamma   90.00
#
_symmetry.space_group_name_H-M   'P 1'
#
loop_
_entity.id
_entity.type
_entity.pdbx_description
1 polymer ?
#
loop_
_entity_poly.entity_id
_entity_poly.type
_entity_poly.pdbx_seq_one_letter_code
_entity_poly.pdbx_strand_id
1 'polypeptide(L)'
;MSMKREVLSEEEIAQVATISANGDKNIGGKIAQCVKEVGKDGVITVEESKGFKELDVEKTDGMQFDRGYLSPYFVTNSEKMLVEFENPYILLTEKKLNIIQPILPILENVARSGRPLLIIAEDVEGEALSTLVLNKLRGGLHVAAVKAPGFGDRRKDMLGDIAILTGAKHVINDELAIKMEDLTLAELGTAKNVRITKDTTTIIGSVDNSSTNVQNRINQ
;
A
#
# COMPACT_ATOMS: atom_id res chain seq x y z
N MET A 1 30.18 -25.36 -5.19
CA MET A 1 30.27 -24.12 -4.38
C MET A 1 29.64 -23.01 -5.20
N SER A 2 28.59 -22.37 -4.67
CA SER A 2 27.95 -21.24 -5.36
C SER A 2 28.90 -20.04 -5.32
N MET A 3 29.52 -19.70 -6.45
CA MET A 3 30.33 -18.48 -6.59
C MET A 3 29.39 -17.28 -6.68
N LYS A 4 28.85 -16.83 -5.54
CA LYS A 4 28.20 -15.52 -5.46
C LYS A 4 29.30 -14.44 -5.41
N ARG A 5 29.22 -13.42 -6.26
CA ARG A 5 30.00 -12.19 -6.15
C ARG A 5 29.10 -11.12 -5.57
N GLU A 6 29.52 -10.53 -4.45
CA GLU A 6 28.79 -9.40 -3.86
C GLU A 6 29.02 -8.15 -4.72
N VAL A 7 27.95 -7.42 -4.94
CA VAL A 7 27.93 -6.14 -5.65
C VAL A 7 27.87 -5.06 -4.58
N LEU A 8 28.92 -4.26 -4.46
CA LEU A 8 29.09 -3.35 -3.31
C LEU A 8 29.21 -1.89 -3.73
N SER A 9 29.68 -1.60 -4.96
CA SER A 9 29.82 -0.23 -5.44
C SER A 9 28.63 0.22 -6.29
N GLU A 10 28.35 1.52 -6.28
CA GLU A 10 27.35 2.16 -7.15
C GLU A 10 27.62 1.89 -8.63
N GLU A 11 28.89 1.83 -9.03
CA GLU A 11 29.32 1.52 -10.39
C GLU A 11 28.97 0.08 -10.79
N GLU A 12 29.17 -0.88 -9.88
CA GLU A 12 28.79 -2.28 -10.12
C GLU A 12 27.26 -2.43 -10.18
N ILE A 13 26.51 -1.71 -9.34
CA ILE A 13 25.03 -1.67 -9.39
C ILE A 13 24.57 -1.12 -10.75
N ALA A 14 25.14 -0.01 -11.20
CA ALA A 14 24.82 0.59 -12.50
C ALA A 14 25.15 -0.35 -13.66
N GLN A 15 26.27 -1.07 -13.57
CA GLN A 15 26.68 -2.03 -14.60
C GLN A 15 25.71 -3.21 -14.69
N VAL A 16 25.34 -3.82 -13.55
CA VAL A 16 24.37 -4.93 -13.52
C VAL A 16 22.99 -4.47 -14.01
N ALA A 17 22.56 -3.28 -13.60
CA ALA A 17 21.30 -2.68 -14.03
C ALA A 17 21.29 -2.38 -15.54
N THR A 18 22.38 -1.84 -16.09
CA THR A 18 22.54 -1.59 -17.54
C THR A 18 22.43 -2.87 -18.34
N ILE A 19 23.11 -3.94 -17.92
CA ILE A 19 23.06 -5.24 -18.61
C ILE A 19 21.64 -5.81 -18.57
N SER A 20 20.97 -5.73 -17.41
CA SER A 20 19.59 -6.18 -17.23
C SER A 20 18.58 -5.35 -18.05
N ALA A 21 18.89 -4.08 -18.30
CA ALA A 21 18.13 -3.17 -19.14
C ALA A 21 18.55 -3.25 -20.63
N ASN A 22 19.04 -4.40 -21.09
CA ASN A 22 19.46 -4.63 -22.49
C ASN A 22 20.51 -3.63 -23.02
N GLY A 23 21.42 -3.18 -22.16
CA GLY A 23 22.49 -2.26 -22.52
C GLY A 23 22.14 -0.77 -22.39
N ASP A 24 20.94 -0.44 -21.91
CA ASP A 24 20.54 0.95 -21.68
C ASP A 24 21.24 1.54 -20.45
N LYS A 25 22.24 2.38 -20.70
CA LYS A 25 23.02 3.07 -19.67
C LYS A 25 22.22 4.11 -18.90
N ASN A 26 21.20 4.71 -19.53
CA ASN A 26 20.36 5.70 -18.87
C ASN A 26 19.52 5.02 -17.78
N ILE A 27 18.83 3.94 -18.15
CA ILE A 27 18.06 3.11 -17.19
C ILE A 27 18.98 2.57 -16.09
N GLY A 28 20.13 2.00 -16.46
CA GLY A 28 21.09 1.46 -15.49
C GLY A 28 21.59 2.51 -14.49
N GLY A 29 21.90 3.71 -14.96
CA GLY A 29 22.30 4.84 -14.12
C GLY A 29 21.20 5.28 -13.15
N LYS A 30 19.94 5.39 -13.62
CA LYS A 30 18.83 5.80 -12.74
C LYS A 30 18.51 4.76 -11.67
N ILE A 31 18.60 3.47 -12.01
CA ILE A 31 18.42 2.39 -11.01
C ILE A 31 19.49 2.50 -9.92
N ALA A 32 20.76 2.72 -10.29
CA ALA A 32 21.84 2.90 -9.32
C ALA A 32 21.61 4.13 -8.42
N GLN A 33 21.15 5.24 -9.01
CA GLN A 33 20.74 6.43 -8.27
C GLN A 33 19.64 6.10 -7.25
N CYS A 34 18.57 5.42 -7.67
CA CYS A 34 17.48 5.02 -6.77
C CYS A 34 18.00 4.18 -5.60
N VAL A 35 18.80 3.13 -5.87
CA VAL A 35 19.35 2.23 -4.84
C VAL A 35 20.19 3.01 -3.82
N LYS A 36 20.95 4.01 -4.27
CA LYS A 36 21.74 4.87 -3.40
C LYS A 36 20.88 5.79 -2.54
N GLU A 37 19.82 6.37 -3.09
CA GLU A 37 18.95 7.32 -2.38
C GLU A 37 18.03 6.66 -1.34
N VAL A 38 17.58 5.43 -1.60
CA VAL A 38 16.67 4.68 -0.72
C VAL A 38 17.41 3.75 0.26
N GLY A 39 18.65 3.35 -0.07
CA GLY A 39 19.43 2.42 0.75
C GLY A 39 19.02 0.96 0.59
N LYS A 40 19.66 0.06 1.36
CA LYS A 40 19.50 -1.39 1.21
C LYS A 40 18.07 -1.91 1.47
N ASP A 41 17.35 -1.24 2.37
CA ASP A 41 16.00 -1.65 2.80
C ASP A 41 14.90 -0.80 2.13
N GLY A 42 15.28 0.05 1.18
CA GLY A 42 14.37 0.93 0.48
C GLY A 42 13.60 0.23 -0.62
N VAL A 43 12.36 0.65 -0.84
CA VAL A 43 11.48 0.08 -1.86
C VAL A 43 11.50 0.99 -3.09
N ILE A 44 11.80 0.40 -4.24
CA ILE A 44 11.80 1.09 -5.54
C ILE A 44 10.56 0.66 -6.31
N THR A 45 9.73 1.61 -6.69
CA THR A 45 8.53 1.38 -7.51
C THR A 45 8.64 2.13 -8.83
N VAL A 46 8.12 1.55 -9.91
CA VAL A 46 8.09 2.18 -11.24
C VAL A 46 6.66 2.57 -11.60
N GLU A 47 6.41 3.84 -11.89
CA GLU A 47 5.11 4.33 -12.34
C GLU A 47 5.18 4.77 -13.81
N GLU A 48 4.12 4.50 -14.56
CA GLU A 48 3.99 4.99 -15.94
C GLU A 48 3.52 6.45 -15.92
N SER A 49 4.33 7.36 -16.45
CA SER A 49 3.95 8.77 -16.53
C SER A 49 2.90 8.98 -17.63
N LYS A 50 1.83 9.73 -17.32
CA LYS A 50 0.85 10.22 -18.30
C LYS A 50 1.51 11.33 -19.15
N GLY A 51 2.33 10.96 -20.15
CA GLY A 51 2.98 11.87 -21.11
C GLY A 51 4.33 11.38 -21.67
N PHE A 52 4.88 12.12 -22.63
CA PHE A 52 6.24 11.91 -23.17
C PHE A 52 7.32 12.48 -22.23
N LYS A 53 7.28 12.13 -20.94
CA LYS A 53 8.35 12.51 -20.02
C LYS A 53 9.53 11.56 -20.18
N GLU A 54 10.73 12.10 -20.04
CA GLU A 54 11.90 11.27 -19.79
C GLU A 54 11.71 10.51 -18.46
N LEU A 55 12.34 9.33 -18.35
CA LEU A 55 12.42 8.58 -17.08
C LEU A 55 12.80 9.57 -15.96
N ASP A 56 12.18 9.53 -14.80
CA ASP A 56 12.52 10.44 -13.69
C ASP A 56 12.58 9.67 -12.36
N VAL A 57 13.29 10.22 -11.38
CA VAL A 57 13.45 9.62 -10.06
C VAL A 57 12.88 10.58 -9.04
N GLU A 58 11.82 10.16 -8.35
CA GLU A 58 11.18 10.91 -7.28
C GLU A 58 11.28 10.09 -5.99
N LYS A 59 11.82 10.71 -4.93
CA LYS A 59 11.79 10.15 -3.59
C LYS A 59 10.48 10.55 -2.91
N THR A 60 9.73 9.58 -2.44
CA THR A 60 8.45 9.80 -1.75
C THR A 60 8.39 8.96 -0.49
N ASP A 61 7.74 9.49 0.55
CA ASP A 61 7.45 8.72 1.76
C ASP A 61 6.44 7.60 1.45
N GLY A 62 6.62 6.45 2.07
CA GLY A 62 5.77 5.28 1.85
C GLY A 62 6.12 4.13 2.77
N MET A 63 5.38 3.04 2.63
CA MET A 63 5.58 1.82 3.40
C MET A 63 5.25 0.61 2.54
N GLN A 64 6.04 -0.46 2.68
CA GLN A 64 5.72 -1.78 2.16
C GLN A 64 5.68 -2.79 3.29
N PHE A 65 4.73 -3.73 3.20
CA PHE A 65 4.66 -4.87 4.11
C PHE A 65 4.23 -6.15 3.38
N ASP A 66 4.62 -7.30 3.95
CA ASP A 66 4.48 -8.64 3.35
C ASP A 66 3.08 -9.24 3.56
N ARG A 67 2.06 -8.51 3.10
CA ARG A 67 0.68 -8.98 3.03
C ARG A 67 0.09 -8.58 1.68
N GLY A 68 -0.27 -9.55 0.86
CA GLY A 68 -0.96 -9.29 -0.41
C GLY A 68 -2.48 -9.33 -0.29
N TYR A 69 -3.14 -9.26 -1.45
CA TYR A 69 -4.60 -9.31 -1.55
C TYR A 69 -5.17 -10.61 -1.00
N LEU A 70 -6.30 -10.52 -0.31
CA LEU A 70 -7.03 -11.70 0.20
C LEU A 70 -7.72 -12.49 -0.90
N SER A 71 -7.97 -11.87 -2.05
CA SER A 71 -8.62 -12.50 -3.19
C SER A 71 -8.04 -11.98 -4.51
N PRO A 72 -7.68 -12.86 -5.46
CA PRO A 72 -7.20 -12.44 -6.77
C PRO A 72 -8.29 -11.69 -7.57
N TYR A 73 -9.56 -11.81 -7.18
CA TYR A 73 -10.63 -11.06 -7.81
C TYR A 73 -10.54 -9.55 -7.55
N PHE A 74 -9.72 -9.09 -6.60
CA PHE A 74 -9.46 -7.66 -6.41
C PHE A 74 -8.53 -7.05 -7.47
N VAL A 75 -7.77 -7.87 -8.22
CA VAL A 75 -6.84 -7.41 -9.25
C VAL A 75 -7.52 -6.41 -10.21
N THR A 76 -6.89 -5.25 -10.39
CA THR A 76 -7.33 -4.20 -11.32
C THR A 76 -6.53 -4.21 -12.61
N ASN A 77 -5.26 -4.65 -12.56
CA ASN A 77 -4.42 -4.87 -13.71
C ASN A 77 -4.17 -6.37 -13.89
N SER A 78 -4.91 -6.99 -14.83
CA SER A 78 -4.84 -8.44 -15.07
C SER A 78 -3.54 -8.88 -15.74
N GLU A 79 -2.83 -7.98 -16.44
CA GLU A 79 -1.54 -8.30 -17.08
C GLU A 79 -0.43 -8.39 -16.04
N LYS A 80 -0.38 -7.41 -15.12
CA LYS A 80 0.61 -7.34 -14.05
C LYS A 80 0.20 -8.12 -12.78
N MET A 81 -1.02 -8.67 -12.77
CA MET A 81 -1.60 -9.41 -11.64
C MET A 81 -1.54 -8.65 -10.30
N LEU A 82 -1.90 -7.37 -10.34
CA LEU A 82 -1.84 -6.47 -9.19
C LEU A 82 -3.10 -5.61 -9.04
N VAL A 83 -3.30 -5.13 -7.82
CA VAL A 83 -4.24 -4.05 -7.52
C VAL A 83 -3.48 -2.74 -7.57
N GLU A 84 -3.99 -1.77 -8.32
CA GLU A 84 -3.50 -0.41 -8.43
C GLU A 84 -4.66 0.54 -8.12
N PHE A 85 -4.51 1.33 -7.06
CA PHE A 85 -5.44 2.39 -6.69
C PHE A 85 -4.75 3.76 -6.69
N GLU A 86 -5.40 4.75 -7.30
CA GLU A 86 -5.02 6.16 -7.27
C GLU A 86 -5.94 6.88 -6.27
N ASN A 87 -5.36 7.68 -5.37
CA ASN A 87 -6.07 8.39 -4.30
C ASN A 87 -7.09 7.53 -3.51
N PRO A 88 -6.74 6.33 -3.01
CA PRO A 88 -7.69 5.50 -2.26
C PRO A 88 -8.01 6.07 -0.88
N TYR A 89 -9.17 5.68 -0.35
CA TYR A 89 -9.42 5.67 1.09
C TYR A 89 -8.80 4.42 1.72
N ILE A 90 -8.36 4.51 2.98
CA ILE A 90 -7.72 3.43 3.72
C ILE A 90 -8.42 3.25 5.07
N LEU A 91 -9.10 2.13 5.24
CA LEU A 91 -9.73 1.72 6.50
C LEU A 91 -8.78 0.81 7.28
N LEU A 92 -8.50 1.17 8.52
CA LEU A 92 -7.61 0.43 9.42
C LEU A 92 -8.39 -0.15 10.59
N THR A 93 -8.28 -1.45 10.83
CA THR A 93 -8.88 -2.10 11.99
C THR A 93 -8.06 -3.27 12.53
N GLU A 94 -8.06 -3.41 13.85
CA GLU A 94 -7.52 -4.58 14.54
C GLU A 94 -8.53 -5.74 14.61
N LYS A 95 -9.77 -5.52 14.16
CA LYS A 95 -10.84 -6.52 14.22
C LYS A 95 -10.85 -7.41 12.98
N LYS A 96 -11.36 -8.63 13.16
CA LYS A 96 -11.75 -9.49 12.04
C LYS A 96 -13.08 -9.00 11.45
N LEU A 97 -13.17 -9.01 10.13
CA LEU A 97 -14.37 -8.69 9.37
C LEU A 97 -14.95 -9.96 8.76
N ASN A 98 -15.96 -10.53 9.41
CA ASN A 98 -16.69 -11.71 8.95
C ASN A 98 -18.06 -11.36 8.33
N ILE A 99 -18.66 -10.24 8.76
CA ILE A 99 -19.94 -9.71 8.28
C ILE A 99 -19.76 -8.32 7.66
N ILE A 100 -20.61 -7.97 6.69
CA ILE A 100 -20.49 -6.70 5.95
C ILE A 100 -21.20 -5.53 6.66
N GLN A 101 -22.20 -5.81 7.50
CA GLN A 101 -23.07 -4.81 8.13
C GLN A 101 -22.31 -3.62 8.75
N PRO A 102 -21.23 -3.82 9.54
CA PRO A 102 -20.56 -2.71 10.22
C PRO A 102 -19.83 -1.75 9.29
N ILE A 103 -19.48 -2.20 8.08
CA ILE A 103 -18.76 -1.39 7.09
C ILE A 103 -19.67 -0.89 5.96
N LEU A 104 -20.94 -1.34 5.91
CA LEU A 104 -21.88 -0.96 4.86
C LEU A 104 -22.01 0.57 4.68
N PRO A 105 -22.14 1.39 5.75
CA PRO A 105 -22.20 2.85 5.59
C PRO A 105 -20.95 3.44 4.94
N ILE A 106 -19.77 2.89 5.26
CA ILE A 106 -18.50 3.28 4.64
C ILE A 106 -18.52 2.93 3.15
N LEU A 107 -18.91 1.71 2.79
CA LEU A 107 -18.94 1.25 1.40
C LEU A 107 -19.89 2.11 0.54
N GLU A 108 -21.05 2.50 1.07
CA GLU A 108 -22.01 3.38 0.38
C GLU A 108 -21.44 4.80 0.18
N ASN A 109 -20.74 5.33 1.16
CA ASN A 109 -20.06 6.63 1.05
C ASN A 109 -18.92 6.58 0.04
N VAL A 110 -18.11 5.51 0.06
CA VAL A 110 -17.01 5.29 -0.89
C VAL A 110 -17.56 5.16 -2.30
N ALA A 111 -18.58 4.33 -2.53
CA ALA A 111 -19.22 4.17 -3.83
C ALA A 111 -19.73 5.50 -4.39
N ARG A 112 -20.31 6.37 -3.54
CA ARG A 112 -20.74 7.72 -3.93
C ARG A 112 -19.59 8.66 -4.29
N SER A 113 -18.44 8.53 -3.62
CA SER A 113 -17.26 9.35 -3.90
C SER A 113 -16.52 8.93 -5.18
N GLY A 114 -16.71 7.69 -5.64
CA GLY A 114 -16.02 7.12 -6.80
C GLY A 114 -14.53 6.80 -6.57
N ARG A 115 -14.00 7.07 -5.37
CA ARG A 115 -12.61 6.74 -5.00
C ARG A 115 -12.51 5.27 -4.57
N PRO A 116 -11.37 4.59 -4.81
CA PRO A 116 -11.17 3.24 -4.32
C PRO A 116 -11.07 3.16 -2.79
N LEU A 117 -11.27 1.97 -2.23
CA LEU A 117 -11.07 1.68 -0.81
C LEU A 117 -10.10 0.51 -0.62
N LEU A 118 -9.09 0.72 0.21
CA LEU A 118 -8.27 -0.34 0.80
C LEU A 118 -8.75 -0.62 2.23
N ILE A 119 -8.98 -1.90 2.54
CA ILE A 119 -9.27 -2.36 3.90
C ILE A 119 -8.04 -3.12 4.42
N ILE A 120 -7.49 -2.67 5.54
CA ILE A 120 -6.42 -3.35 6.29
C ILE A 120 -7.01 -3.77 7.64
N ALA A 121 -7.25 -5.07 7.79
CA ALA A 121 -7.92 -5.65 8.96
C ALA A 121 -7.10 -6.81 9.55
N GLU A 122 -7.38 -7.28 10.78
CA GLU A 122 -6.78 -8.54 11.26
C GLU A 122 -7.02 -9.67 10.25
N ASP A 123 -8.26 -9.79 9.80
CA ASP A 123 -8.67 -10.69 8.74
C ASP A 123 -9.96 -10.19 8.08
N VAL A 124 -10.19 -10.59 6.83
CA VAL A 124 -11.49 -10.40 6.14
C VAL A 124 -11.89 -11.73 5.55
N GLU A 125 -12.97 -12.31 6.07
CA GLU A 125 -13.36 -13.69 5.75
C GLU A 125 -14.89 -13.83 5.58
N GLY A 126 -15.31 -15.03 5.18
CA GLY A 126 -16.72 -15.42 5.12
C GLY A 126 -17.59 -14.52 4.22
N GLU A 127 -18.69 -14.05 4.78
CA GLU A 127 -19.69 -13.25 4.08
C GLU A 127 -19.13 -11.90 3.64
N ALA A 128 -18.34 -11.24 4.51
CA ALA A 128 -17.73 -9.96 4.20
C ALA A 128 -16.84 -10.03 2.95
N LEU A 129 -15.90 -10.99 2.91
CA LEU A 129 -15.01 -11.16 1.76
C LEU A 129 -15.79 -11.47 0.47
N SER A 130 -16.74 -12.39 0.56
CA SER A 130 -17.58 -12.78 -0.58
C SER A 130 -18.36 -11.59 -1.15
N THR A 131 -18.93 -10.77 -0.27
CA THR A 131 -19.70 -9.58 -0.64
C THR A 131 -18.81 -8.51 -1.27
N LEU A 132 -17.62 -8.25 -0.73
CA LEU A 132 -16.67 -7.30 -1.31
C LEU A 132 -16.24 -7.72 -2.73
N VAL A 133 -15.93 -9.01 -2.91
CA VAL A 133 -15.55 -9.57 -4.23
C VAL A 133 -16.70 -9.42 -5.24
N LEU A 134 -17.92 -9.80 -4.86
CA LEU A 134 -19.08 -9.70 -5.75
C LEU A 134 -19.41 -8.25 -6.13
N ASN A 135 -19.29 -7.31 -5.19
CA ASN A 135 -19.51 -5.89 -5.48
C ASN A 135 -18.45 -5.31 -6.43
N LYS A 136 -17.18 -5.69 -6.26
CA LYS A 136 -16.12 -5.32 -7.20
C LYS A 136 -16.40 -5.86 -8.60
N LEU A 137 -16.79 -7.12 -8.72
CA LEU A 137 -17.08 -7.75 -10.02
C LEU A 137 -18.30 -7.13 -10.73
N ARG A 138 -19.26 -6.59 -9.97
CA ARG A 138 -20.41 -5.84 -10.51
C ARG A 138 -20.06 -4.41 -10.94
N GLY A 139 -18.83 -3.95 -10.69
CA GLY A 139 -18.34 -2.64 -11.13
C GLY A 139 -18.83 -1.45 -10.30
N GLY A 140 -19.56 -1.68 -9.20
CA GLY A 140 -20.11 -0.61 -8.36
C GLY A 140 -19.14 -0.08 -7.29
N LEU A 141 -18.07 -0.81 -6.99
CA LEU A 141 -17.14 -0.46 -5.92
C LEU A 141 -15.71 -0.95 -6.25
N HIS A 142 -14.75 -0.02 -6.29
CA HIS A 142 -13.33 -0.36 -6.37
C HIS A 142 -12.80 -0.60 -4.95
N VAL A 143 -12.70 -1.87 -4.55
CA VAL A 143 -12.25 -2.24 -3.20
C VAL A 143 -11.23 -3.37 -3.25
N ALA A 144 -10.28 -3.35 -2.32
CA ALA A 144 -9.39 -4.46 -2.02
C ALA A 144 -9.23 -4.61 -0.50
N ALA A 145 -8.96 -5.83 -0.06
CA ALA A 145 -8.70 -6.14 1.34
C ALA A 145 -7.40 -6.94 1.50
N VAL A 146 -6.65 -6.59 2.54
CA VAL A 146 -5.38 -7.21 2.93
C VAL A 146 -5.38 -7.46 4.43
N LYS A 147 -4.63 -8.46 4.89
CA LYS A 147 -4.41 -8.63 6.33
C LYS A 147 -3.46 -7.56 6.84
N ALA A 148 -3.67 -7.15 8.07
CA ALA A 148 -2.74 -6.30 8.80
C ALA A 148 -1.38 -7.01 8.96
N PRO A 149 -0.28 -6.28 8.88
CA PRO A 149 1.04 -6.84 9.15
C PRO A 149 1.22 -7.09 10.66
N GLY A 150 2.12 -8.02 11.01
CA GLY A 150 2.37 -8.39 12.40
C GLY A 150 1.27 -9.23 13.05
N PHE A 151 1.37 -9.38 14.37
CA PHE A 151 0.44 -10.10 15.26
C PHE A 151 0.52 -9.51 16.67
N GLY A 152 -0.56 -9.63 17.45
CA GLY A 152 -0.64 -9.09 18.82
C GLY A 152 -0.28 -7.60 18.90
N ASP A 153 0.50 -7.21 19.90
CA ASP A 153 0.96 -5.82 20.10
C ASP A 153 1.71 -5.28 18.88
N ARG A 154 2.49 -6.13 18.20
CA ARG A 154 3.24 -5.71 17.01
C ARG A 154 2.32 -5.31 15.85
N ARG A 155 1.15 -5.92 15.73
CA ARG A 155 0.13 -5.51 14.75
C ARG A 155 -0.45 -4.15 15.11
N LYS A 156 -0.74 -3.92 16.39
CA LYS A 156 -1.25 -2.64 16.90
C LYS A 156 -0.27 -1.51 16.59
N ASP A 157 1.01 -1.73 16.88
CA ASP A 157 2.08 -0.76 16.57
C ASP A 157 2.16 -0.47 15.08
N MET A 158 2.21 -1.52 14.24
CA MET A 158 2.31 -1.35 12.78
C MET A 158 1.07 -0.68 12.17
N LEU A 159 -0.14 -0.99 12.65
CA LEU A 159 -1.35 -0.29 12.22
C LEU A 159 -1.34 1.18 12.65
N GLY A 160 -0.79 1.49 13.83
CA GLY A 160 -0.55 2.86 14.27
C GLY A 160 0.40 3.61 13.33
N ASP A 161 1.48 2.96 12.89
CA ASP A 161 2.43 3.55 11.95
C ASP A 161 1.79 3.81 10.58
N ILE A 162 0.97 2.87 10.09
CA ILE A 162 0.19 3.05 8.86
C ILE A 162 -0.82 4.19 9.03
N ALA A 163 -1.48 4.30 10.19
CA ALA A 163 -2.42 5.38 10.45
C ALA A 163 -1.74 6.75 10.39
N ILE A 164 -0.56 6.89 11.01
CA ILE A 164 0.24 8.10 10.96
C ILE A 164 0.68 8.41 9.52
N LEU A 165 1.19 7.42 8.79
CA LEU A 165 1.64 7.59 7.40
C LEU A 165 0.50 8.02 6.46
N THR A 166 -0.71 7.53 6.70
CA THR A 166 -1.86 7.75 5.81
C THR A 166 -2.79 8.88 6.29
N GLY A 167 -2.51 9.48 7.44
CA GLY A 167 -3.38 10.48 8.07
C GLY A 167 -4.72 9.92 8.59
N ALA A 168 -4.84 8.61 8.79
CA ALA A 168 -6.05 8.00 9.33
C ALA A 168 -6.24 8.45 10.78
N LYS A 169 -7.43 8.94 11.14
CA LYS A 169 -7.69 9.43 12.50
C LYS A 169 -7.84 8.28 13.51
N HIS A 170 -8.29 7.12 13.03
CA HIS A 170 -8.63 6.00 13.89
C HIS A 170 -8.11 4.68 13.32
N VAL A 171 -7.57 3.86 14.22
CA VAL A 171 -7.43 2.41 14.02
C VAL A 171 -8.52 1.77 14.85
N ILE A 172 -9.48 1.10 14.21
CA ILE A 172 -10.63 0.56 14.94
C ILE A 172 -10.22 -0.67 15.74
N ASN A 173 -10.36 -0.58 17.07
CA ASN A 173 -10.06 -1.64 18.03
C ASN A 173 -11.14 -1.68 19.14
N ASP A 174 -10.94 -2.52 20.16
CA ASP A 174 -11.89 -2.65 21.28
C ASP A 174 -11.70 -1.61 22.39
N GLU A 175 -10.55 -0.91 22.41
CA GLU A 175 -10.24 0.12 23.41
C GLU A 175 -10.91 1.45 23.10
N LEU A 176 -10.99 1.79 21.81
CA LEU A 176 -11.68 2.97 21.32
C LEU A 176 -13.17 2.65 21.19
N ALA A 177 -14.03 3.39 21.88
CA ALA A 177 -15.50 3.24 21.81
C ALA A 177 -16.10 3.76 20.48
N ILE A 178 -15.36 3.65 19.37
CA ILE A 178 -15.73 4.10 18.03
C ILE A 178 -16.25 2.91 17.25
N LYS A 179 -17.45 3.03 16.69
CA LYS A 179 -18.01 2.01 15.80
C LYS A 179 -17.62 2.32 14.36
N MET A 180 -17.37 1.27 13.57
CA MET A 180 -17.09 1.41 12.14
C MET A 180 -18.24 2.12 11.39
N GLU A 181 -19.47 1.88 11.83
CA GLU A 181 -20.69 2.43 11.25
C GLU A 181 -20.76 3.96 11.34
N ASP A 182 -20.09 4.54 12.35
CA ASP A 182 -20.11 5.97 12.62
C ASP A 182 -18.96 6.73 11.92
N LEU A 183 -18.06 6.02 11.24
CA LEU A 183 -16.90 6.64 10.58
C LEU A 183 -17.32 7.45 9.35
N THR A 184 -16.75 8.65 9.26
CA THR A 184 -16.82 9.51 8.09
C THR A 184 -15.65 9.26 7.14
N LEU A 185 -15.81 9.58 5.85
CA LEU A 185 -14.71 9.44 4.87
C LEU A 185 -13.48 10.29 5.21
N ALA A 186 -13.64 11.36 6.00
CA ALA A 186 -12.56 12.24 6.43
C ALA A 186 -11.75 11.67 7.62
N GLU A 187 -12.22 10.60 8.24
CA GLU A 187 -11.52 9.87 9.31
C GLU A 187 -10.69 8.70 8.77
N LEU A 188 -10.97 8.26 7.54
CA LEU A 188 -10.17 7.25 6.85
C LEU A 188 -8.82 7.81 6.42
N GLY A 189 -7.82 6.95 6.37
CA GLY A 189 -6.53 7.29 5.79
C GLY A 189 -6.63 7.46 4.27
N THR A 190 -5.57 8.00 3.69
CA THR A 190 -5.46 8.20 2.24
C THR A 190 -3.99 8.18 1.82
N ALA A 191 -3.75 7.91 0.55
CA ALA A 191 -2.41 7.88 -0.05
C ALA A 191 -2.46 8.41 -1.48
N LYS A 192 -1.31 8.72 -2.09
CA LYS A 192 -1.23 9.07 -3.52
C LYS A 192 -1.57 7.83 -4.35
N ASN A 193 -0.88 6.72 -4.07
CA ASN A 193 -1.06 5.44 -4.75
C ASN A 193 -0.96 4.27 -3.77
N VAL A 194 -1.69 3.19 -4.06
CA VAL A 194 -1.54 1.89 -3.39
C VAL A 194 -1.37 0.82 -4.44
N ARG A 195 -0.40 -0.07 -4.20
CA ARG A 195 -0.15 -1.26 -5.01
C ARG A 195 -0.20 -2.51 -4.16
N ILE A 196 -0.89 -3.54 -4.64
CA ILE A 196 -1.05 -4.80 -3.91
C ILE A 196 -0.77 -5.95 -4.87
N THR A 197 0.21 -6.76 -4.52
CA THR A 197 0.52 -8.01 -5.21
C THR A 197 -0.08 -9.18 -4.44
N LYS A 198 0.23 -10.41 -4.86
CA LYS A 198 -0.13 -11.61 -4.11
C LYS A 198 0.54 -11.66 -2.73
N ASP A 199 1.72 -11.06 -2.62
CA ASP A 199 2.60 -11.25 -1.46
C ASP A 199 2.82 -9.95 -0.66
N THR A 200 2.69 -8.78 -1.30
CA THR A 200 3.04 -7.49 -0.72
C THR A 200 1.97 -6.42 -0.93
N THR A 201 1.94 -5.44 -0.02
CA THR A 201 1.22 -4.18 -0.17
C THR A 201 2.20 -3.04 -0.03
N THR A 202 2.13 -2.08 -0.97
CA THR A 202 2.96 -0.87 -1.00
C THR A 202 2.04 0.35 -1.01
N ILE A 203 2.22 1.23 -0.03
CA ILE A 203 1.51 2.50 0.11
C ILE A 203 2.51 3.61 -0.24
N ILE A 204 2.17 4.44 -1.23
CA ILE A 204 3.03 5.48 -1.79
C ILE A 204 2.38 6.84 -1.56
N GLY A 205 3.11 7.76 -0.92
CA GLY A 205 2.69 9.12 -0.63
C GLY A 205 1.79 9.24 0.60
N SER A 206 2.23 10.05 1.56
CA SER A 206 1.43 10.52 2.71
C SER A 206 0.58 11.73 2.29
N VAL A 207 -0.60 11.89 2.88
CA VAL A 207 -1.43 13.11 2.72
C VAL A 207 -1.05 14.19 3.73
N ASP A 208 -0.30 13.83 4.78
CA ASP A 208 0.24 14.76 5.75
C ASP A 208 1.73 14.98 5.50
N ASN A 209 2.05 16.14 4.92
CA ASN A 209 3.40 16.72 4.83
C ASN A 209 3.97 17.14 6.21
N SER A 210 3.30 16.81 7.32
CA SER A 210 3.87 16.86 8.66
C SER A 210 4.82 15.67 8.86
N SER A 211 5.91 15.70 8.10
CA SER A 211 7.15 14.93 8.27
C SER A 211 7.56 14.76 9.74
N THR A 212 7.15 15.67 10.62
CA THR A 212 7.28 15.62 12.07
C THR A 212 6.74 14.34 12.73
N ASN A 213 5.56 13.85 12.35
CA ASN A 213 4.96 12.68 13.02
C ASN A 213 5.64 11.37 12.62
N VAL A 214 6.00 11.23 11.34
CA VAL A 214 6.79 10.09 10.83
C VAL A 214 8.21 10.11 11.42
N GLN A 215 8.86 11.28 11.46
CA GLN A 215 10.20 11.44 12.05
C GLN A 215 10.22 11.16 13.56
N ASN A 216 9.16 11.54 14.30
CA ASN A 216 9.07 11.28 15.73
C ASN A 216 8.97 9.77 16.05
N ARG A 217 8.39 8.96 15.16
CA ARG A 217 8.35 7.49 15.32
C ARG A 217 9.66 6.81 14.92
N ILE A 218 10.37 7.31 13.91
CA ILE A 218 11.69 6.78 13.53
C ILE A 218 12.74 6.98 14.65
N ASN A 219 12.56 8.02 15.48
CA ASN A 219 13.47 8.38 16.57
C ASN A 219 13.12 7.72 17.93
N GLN A 220 12.08 6.87 18.00
CA GLN A 220 11.74 6.06 19.19
C GLN A 220 12.26 4.64 19.03
#